data_AF-A0A3M1CSZ7-F1
#
_entry.id   AF-A0A3M1CSZ7-F1
#
_cell.length_a   1.000
_cell.length_b   1.000
_cell.length_c   1.000
_cell.angle_alpha   90.00
_cell.angle_beta   90.00
_cell.angle_gamma   90.00
#
_symmetry.space_group_name_H-M   'P 1'
#
loop_
_entity.id
_entity.type
_entity.pdbx_description
1 polymer ?
#
loop_
_entity_poly.entity_id
_entity_poly.type
_entity_poly.pdbx_seq_one_letter_code
_entity_poly.pdbx_strand_id
1 'polypeptide(L)'
;MSSDRHEHLDIHFHRSLAGDLDTHDVETQWATTIRQAEAAVLLGGEIADTLVLFRDDDILSAPVEGMVDEGEERLVAAVLRHILGDDVLGRFRFGERSVPSPEGPRRAAVVLRLPQGDPGWEVRWRFFGETPAGVGTWHSDWHEARGLAIEDAPAWLVDWVDDRRAEVTGQQLHEHPEPPELDIRAARLGPLPLTSEDPRELAEALHASLDREIVHQGLDALLVFVLRADGVLERWELRRIEPFNIDDMIRAICAHAPTTAVALVHPANVTLPDGRALPGIATVVQRAGRQIYRALPIDPRPDGPVLLTPFFQEADRVHTPWIDTPPSVPIELTPLLDDGPTSWTGEVPEA
;
A
#
# COMPACT_ATOMS: atom_id res chain seq x y z
N MET A 1 -25.75 -20.43 -37.63
CA MET A 1 -24.27 -20.39 -37.61
C MET A 1 -23.91 -19.32 -36.62
N SER A 2 -23.56 -19.70 -35.39
CA SER A 2 -23.01 -18.78 -34.41
C SER A 2 -21.62 -18.39 -34.90
N SER A 3 -21.36 -17.11 -35.14
CA SER A 3 -19.98 -16.67 -35.29
C SER A 3 -19.38 -16.70 -33.89
N ASP A 4 -18.49 -17.64 -33.63
CA ASP A 4 -17.68 -17.60 -32.41
C ASP A 4 -16.87 -16.30 -32.47
N ARG A 5 -17.31 -15.30 -31.69
CA ARG A 5 -16.56 -14.07 -31.49
C ARG A 5 -15.44 -14.41 -30.53
N HIS A 6 -14.22 -14.37 -31.01
CA HIS A 6 -13.04 -14.38 -30.17
C HIS A 6 -12.82 -12.93 -29.69
N GLU A 7 -12.93 -12.72 -28.39
CA GLU A 7 -12.56 -11.47 -27.74
C GLU A 7 -11.05 -11.52 -27.45
N HIS A 8 -10.33 -10.46 -27.83
CA HIS A 8 -8.89 -10.31 -27.58
C HIS A 8 -8.73 -9.30 -26.45
N LEU A 9 -8.00 -9.68 -25.40
CA LEU A 9 -7.66 -8.83 -24.27
C LEU A 9 -6.14 -8.71 -24.20
N ASP A 10 -5.64 -7.49 -24.34
CA ASP A 10 -4.21 -7.17 -24.26
C ASP A 10 -3.92 -6.52 -22.91
N ILE A 11 -3.26 -7.27 -22.02
CA ILE A 11 -2.87 -6.80 -20.67
C ILE A 11 -1.36 -6.54 -20.66
N HIS A 12 -0.98 -5.32 -20.29
CA HIS A 12 0.42 -4.91 -20.16
C HIS A 12 0.87 -5.07 -18.71
N PHE A 13 1.87 -5.92 -18.48
CA PHE A 13 2.41 -6.15 -17.15
C PHE A 13 3.66 -5.30 -16.90
N HIS A 14 3.64 -4.64 -15.75
CA HIS A 14 4.81 -4.07 -15.09
C HIS A 14 5.54 -5.17 -14.33
N ARG A 15 6.87 -5.17 -14.43
CA ARG A 15 7.73 -6.12 -13.74
C ARG A 15 8.42 -5.44 -12.56
N SER A 16 8.35 -6.06 -11.40
CA SER A 16 9.09 -5.68 -10.20
C SER A 16 9.89 -6.88 -9.69
N LEU A 17 11.14 -6.66 -9.26
CA LEU A 17 11.95 -7.75 -8.70
C LEU A 17 11.42 -8.15 -7.32
N ALA A 18 11.41 -9.45 -7.03
CA ALA A 18 10.95 -9.96 -5.72
C ALA A 18 11.96 -9.65 -4.60
N GLY A 19 13.24 -9.45 -4.93
CA GLY A 19 14.30 -9.20 -3.95
C GLY A 19 14.50 -10.40 -3.02
N ASP A 20 14.45 -10.17 -1.70
CA ASP A 20 14.59 -11.20 -0.67
C ASP A 20 13.25 -11.89 -0.29
N LEU A 21 12.16 -11.62 -1.02
CA LEU A 21 10.86 -12.23 -0.75
C LEU A 21 10.87 -13.71 -1.15
N ASP A 22 10.40 -14.58 -0.25
CA ASP A 22 10.11 -15.98 -0.59
C ASP A 22 8.83 -16.05 -1.42
N THR A 23 8.99 -15.99 -2.74
CA THR A 23 7.89 -16.04 -3.71
C THR A 23 7.23 -17.41 -3.79
N HIS A 24 7.79 -18.47 -3.20
CA HIS A 24 7.15 -19.79 -3.13
C HIS A 24 6.20 -19.95 -1.95
N ASP A 25 6.34 -19.11 -0.92
CA ASP A 25 5.44 -19.12 0.23
C ASP A 25 4.16 -18.32 -0.05
N VAL A 26 3.04 -19.03 -0.09
CA VAL A 26 1.71 -18.45 -0.34
C VAL A 26 1.35 -17.37 0.67
N GLU A 27 1.73 -17.52 1.94
CA GLU A 27 1.45 -16.51 2.97
C GLU A 27 2.26 -15.22 2.72
N THR A 28 3.52 -15.37 2.31
CA THR A 28 4.37 -14.25 1.89
C THR A 28 3.83 -13.53 0.66
N GLN A 29 3.37 -14.28 -0.36
CA GLN A 29 2.69 -13.70 -1.53
C GLN A 29 1.45 -12.90 -1.09
N TRP A 30 0.59 -13.52 -0.27
CA TRP A 30 -0.65 -12.92 0.22
C TRP A 30 -0.40 -11.63 1.01
N ALA A 31 0.54 -11.66 1.95
CA ALA A 31 0.93 -10.51 2.75
C ALA A 31 1.53 -9.39 1.88
N THR A 32 2.27 -9.74 0.83
CA THR A 32 2.85 -8.76 -0.11
C THR A 32 1.76 -8.06 -0.92
N THR A 33 0.79 -8.79 -1.46
CA THR A 33 -0.33 -8.18 -2.18
C THR A 33 -1.20 -7.31 -1.28
N ILE A 34 -1.43 -7.72 -0.02
CA ILE A 34 -2.09 -6.87 0.98
C ILE A 34 -1.31 -5.57 1.18
N ARG A 35 0.02 -5.63 1.37
CA ARG A 35 0.84 -4.42 1.55
C ARG A 35 0.78 -3.50 0.34
N GLN A 36 0.72 -4.03 -0.88
CA GLN A 36 0.55 -3.23 -2.10
C GLN A 36 -0.81 -2.53 -2.12
N ALA A 37 -1.90 -3.26 -1.85
CA ALA A 37 -3.23 -2.68 -1.72
C ALA A 37 -3.29 -1.64 -0.59
N GLU A 38 -2.57 -1.88 0.51
CA GLU A 38 -2.51 -0.95 1.62
C GLU A 38 -1.81 0.35 1.23
N ALA A 39 -0.70 0.24 0.50
CA ALA A 39 0.05 1.36 -0.01
C ALA A 39 -0.76 2.22 -0.98
N ALA A 40 -1.45 1.60 -1.94
CA ALA A 40 -2.28 2.30 -2.92
C ALA A 40 -3.32 3.21 -2.23
N VAL A 41 -4.05 2.65 -1.25
CA VAL A 41 -5.02 3.44 -0.47
C VAL A 41 -4.31 4.53 0.32
N LEU A 42 -3.23 4.23 1.05
CA LEU A 42 -2.56 5.23 1.88
C LEU A 42 -1.96 6.40 1.09
N LEU A 43 -1.57 6.18 -0.15
CA LEU A 43 -0.94 7.18 -1.00
C LEU A 43 -1.95 8.02 -1.81
N GLY A 44 -3.00 7.38 -2.33
CA GLY A 44 -3.93 8.01 -3.28
C GLY A 44 -5.39 8.11 -2.84
N GLY A 45 -5.78 7.47 -1.73
CA GLY A 45 -7.20 7.42 -1.33
C GLY A 45 -8.08 6.61 -2.29
N GLU A 46 -7.46 5.92 -3.24
CA GLU A 46 -8.08 5.08 -4.26
C GLU A 46 -7.20 3.85 -4.48
N ILE A 47 -7.76 2.83 -5.13
CA ILE A 47 -7.04 1.61 -5.44
C ILE A 47 -7.51 1.09 -6.81
N ALA A 48 -6.62 1.21 -7.79
CA ALA A 48 -6.87 0.72 -9.13
C ALA A 48 -7.01 -0.80 -9.13
N ASP A 49 -7.93 -1.30 -9.95
CA ASP A 49 -8.07 -2.74 -10.14
C ASP A 49 -6.83 -3.28 -10.85
N THR A 50 -6.14 -4.22 -10.20
CA THR A 50 -4.79 -4.65 -10.57
C THR A 50 -4.65 -6.17 -10.44
N LEU A 51 -4.15 -6.82 -11.47
CA LEU A 51 -3.69 -8.21 -11.41
C LEU A 51 -2.26 -8.26 -10.87
N VAL A 52 -1.95 -9.23 -10.02
CA VAL A 52 -0.61 -9.46 -9.48
C VAL A 52 -0.25 -10.94 -9.64
N LEU A 53 0.88 -11.20 -10.28
CA LEU A 53 1.41 -12.54 -10.52
C LEU A 53 2.77 -12.66 -9.83
N PHE A 54 2.97 -13.74 -9.09
CA PHE A 54 4.28 -14.07 -8.51
C PHE A 54 4.97 -15.11 -9.37
N ARG A 55 6.25 -14.89 -9.66
CA ARG A 55 7.17 -15.86 -10.26
C ARG A 55 8.35 -16.10 -9.33
N ASP A 56 9.24 -17.01 -9.70
CA ASP A 56 10.43 -17.38 -8.90
C ASP A 56 11.23 -16.14 -8.45
N ASP A 57 11.56 -15.22 -9.37
CA ASP A 57 12.44 -14.08 -9.09
C ASP A 57 11.76 -12.69 -9.17
N ASP A 58 10.49 -12.63 -9.57
CA ASP A 58 9.79 -11.37 -9.80
C ASP A 58 8.30 -11.41 -9.52
N ILE A 59 7.72 -10.21 -9.47
CA ILE A 59 6.29 -9.96 -9.31
C ILE A 59 5.86 -9.11 -10.50
N LEU A 60 4.91 -9.61 -11.27
CA LEU A 60 4.27 -8.86 -12.33
C LEU A 60 2.98 -8.23 -11.82
N SER A 61 2.71 -6.98 -12.17
CA SER A 61 1.46 -6.29 -11.89
C SER A 61 0.88 -5.64 -13.13
N ALA A 62 -0.43 -5.65 -13.32
CA ALA A 62 -1.06 -4.98 -14.45
C ALA A 62 -2.38 -4.32 -14.01
N PRO A 63 -2.58 -3.02 -14.27
CA PRO A 63 -3.88 -2.41 -14.09
C PRO A 63 -4.87 -3.02 -15.09
N VAL A 64 -6.10 -3.28 -14.63
CA VAL A 64 -7.22 -3.77 -15.44
C VAL A 64 -8.41 -2.83 -15.45
N GLU A 65 -8.33 -1.73 -14.72
CA GLU A 65 -9.35 -0.69 -14.72
C GLU A 65 -9.52 -0.06 -16.11
N GLY A 66 -10.77 0.09 -16.57
CA GLY A 66 -11.09 0.66 -17.87
C GLY A 66 -10.79 -0.25 -19.06
N MET A 67 -10.24 -1.45 -18.84
CA MET A 67 -10.02 -2.43 -19.90
C MET A 67 -11.30 -3.15 -20.33
N VAL A 68 -12.37 -3.12 -19.52
CA VAL A 68 -13.49 -4.06 -19.66
C VAL A 68 -14.86 -3.56 -19.14
N ASP A 69 -15.96 -3.85 -19.85
CA ASP A 69 -17.35 -3.72 -19.38
C ASP A 69 -17.76 -4.90 -18.45
N GLU A 70 -18.94 -4.87 -17.78
CA GLU A 70 -19.48 -5.96 -16.93
C GLU A 70 -19.44 -7.36 -17.60
N GLY A 71 -19.40 -7.42 -18.93
CA GLY A 71 -19.30 -8.67 -19.70
C GLY A 71 -17.89 -9.25 -19.83
N GLU A 72 -16.84 -8.50 -19.54
CA GLU A 72 -15.45 -8.89 -19.75
C GLU A 72 -14.68 -9.03 -18.42
N GLU A 73 -15.29 -8.67 -17.29
CA GLU A 73 -14.83 -9.04 -15.92
C GLU A 73 -14.60 -10.54 -15.77
N ARG A 74 -15.48 -11.36 -16.37
CA ARG A 74 -15.30 -12.81 -16.46
C ARG A 74 -14.07 -13.24 -17.26
N LEU A 75 -13.65 -12.44 -18.24
CA LEU A 75 -12.44 -12.71 -19.03
C LEU A 75 -11.22 -12.42 -18.17
N VAL A 76 -11.24 -11.35 -17.36
CA VAL A 76 -10.20 -11.07 -16.37
C VAL A 76 -10.13 -12.18 -15.30
N ALA A 77 -11.26 -12.66 -14.80
CA ALA A 77 -11.30 -13.80 -13.87
C ALA A 77 -10.76 -15.09 -14.50
N ALA A 78 -11.14 -15.39 -15.74
CA ALA A 78 -10.64 -16.52 -16.49
C ALA A 78 -9.14 -16.40 -16.76
N VAL A 79 -8.65 -15.22 -17.13
CA VAL A 79 -7.22 -14.91 -17.25
C VAL A 79 -6.54 -15.14 -15.92
N LEU A 80 -7.03 -14.58 -14.80
CA LEU A 80 -6.43 -14.81 -13.49
C LEU A 80 -6.37 -16.30 -13.10
N ARG A 81 -7.39 -17.10 -13.43
CA ARG A 81 -7.38 -18.54 -13.14
C ARG A 81 -6.52 -19.36 -14.10
N HIS A 82 -6.46 -18.95 -15.36
CA HIS A 82 -5.85 -19.69 -16.47
C HIS A 82 -4.59 -19.02 -17.04
N ILE A 83 -4.01 -18.01 -16.39
CA ILE A 83 -2.68 -17.52 -16.75
C ILE A 83 -1.72 -18.70 -16.57
N LEU A 84 -1.20 -19.16 -17.72
CA LEU A 84 -0.30 -20.28 -17.84
C LEU A 84 1.13 -19.79 -18.06
N GLY A 85 2.03 -20.34 -17.26
CA GLY A 85 3.49 -20.23 -17.33
C GLY A 85 4.02 -21.19 -16.26
N ASP A 86 5.00 -22.02 -16.58
CA ASP A 86 5.57 -22.99 -15.63
C ASP A 86 6.23 -22.30 -14.42
N ASP A 87 6.40 -20.99 -14.50
CA ASP A 87 7.03 -20.07 -13.57
C ASP A 87 6.04 -19.28 -12.68
N VAL A 88 4.72 -19.34 -12.92
CA VAL A 88 3.74 -18.57 -12.11
C VAL A 88 3.35 -19.32 -10.83
N LEU A 89 3.85 -18.81 -9.71
CA LEU A 89 3.69 -19.37 -8.36
C LEU A 89 2.43 -18.86 -7.65
N GLY A 90 2.00 -17.62 -7.93
CA GLY A 90 0.93 -16.93 -7.22
C GLY A 90 0.13 -16.04 -8.15
N ARG A 91 -1.19 -15.93 -7.90
CA ARG A 91 -2.14 -15.20 -8.76
C ARG A 91 -3.16 -14.47 -7.90
N PHE A 92 -3.10 -13.15 -7.94
CA PHE A 92 -3.92 -12.28 -7.14
C PHE A 92 -4.54 -11.19 -8.00
N ARG A 93 -5.62 -10.63 -7.49
CA ARG A 93 -6.24 -9.40 -7.98
C ARG A 93 -6.54 -8.54 -6.78
N PHE A 94 -6.23 -7.25 -6.85
CA PHE A 94 -6.71 -6.30 -5.87
C PHE A 94 -7.37 -5.11 -6.53
N GLY A 95 -8.20 -4.38 -5.77
CA GLY A 95 -8.89 -3.21 -6.28
C GLY A 95 -10.00 -2.77 -5.35
N GLU A 96 -10.79 -1.79 -5.80
CA GLU A 96 -11.90 -1.24 -5.02
C GLU A 96 -13.22 -1.95 -5.33
N ARG A 97 -13.99 -2.27 -4.30
CA ARG A 97 -15.40 -2.70 -4.44
C ARG A 97 -16.31 -2.01 -3.43
N SER A 98 -17.58 -1.89 -3.82
CA SER A 98 -18.65 -1.48 -2.91
C SER A 98 -19.19 -2.70 -2.17
N VAL A 99 -18.82 -2.83 -0.90
CA VAL A 99 -19.14 -3.99 -0.06
C VAL A 99 -20.28 -3.64 0.90
N PRO A 100 -21.32 -4.49 1.05
CA PRO A 100 -22.40 -4.28 2.00
C PRO A 100 -21.89 -4.17 3.45
N SER A 101 -22.39 -3.19 4.20
CA SER A 101 -22.12 -3.01 5.63
C SER A 101 -23.42 -2.63 6.38
N PRO A 102 -23.45 -2.67 7.73
CA PRO A 102 -24.63 -2.29 8.50
C PRO A 102 -25.13 -0.86 8.22
N GLU A 103 -24.24 0.06 7.88
CA GLU A 103 -24.54 1.45 7.55
C GLU A 103 -24.89 1.67 6.06
N GLY A 104 -24.88 0.60 5.25
CA GLY A 104 -25.07 0.63 3.79
C GLY A 104 -23.82 0.15 3.02
N PRO A 105 -23.84 0.13 1.69
CA PRO A 105 -22.65 -0.20 0.90
C PRO A 105 -21.52 0.82 1.14
N ARG A 106 -20.27 0.33 1.28
CA ARG A 106 -19.08 1.15 1.57
C ARG A 106 -17.92 0.73 0.67
N ARG A 107 -17.03 1.68 0.37
CA ARG A 107 -15.77 1.43 -0.35
C ARG A 107 -14.88 0.49 0.47
N ALA A 108 -14.38 -0.56 -0.17
CA ALA A 108 -13.47 -1.51 0.44
C ALA A 108 -12.34 -1.87 -0.54
N ALA A 109 -11.12 -1.94 -0.02
CA ALA A 109 -9.99 -2.50 -0.72
C ALA A 109 -10.13 -4.01 -0.63
N VAL A 110 -10.11 -4.68 -1.76
CA VAL A 110 -10.32 -6.13 -1.88
C VAL A 110 -9.04 -6.74 -2.41
N VAL A 111 -8.59 -7.83 -1.80
CA VAL A 111 -7.52 -8.69 -2.31
C VAL A 111 -8.11 -10.08 -2.49
N LEU A 112 -8.14 -10.53 -3.73
CA LEU A 112 -8.69 -11.81 -4.18
C LEU A 112 -7.56 -12.71 -4.67
N ARG A 113 -7.65 -14.00 -4.35
CA ARG A 113 -6.85 -15.05 -4.96
C ARG A 113 -7.77 -16.10 -5.57
N LEU A 114 -7.44 -16.50 -6.79
CA LEU A 114 -8.05 -17.63 -7.49
C LEU A 114 -7.00 -18.73 -7.67
N PRO A 115 -7.02 -19.80 -6.86
CA PRO A 115 -6.10 -20.92 -7.03
C PRO A 115 -6.26 -21.58 -8.40
N GLN A 116 -5.14 -21.99 -8.99
CA GLN A 116 -5.16 -22.69 -10.28
C GLN A 116 -5.72 -24.11 -10.13
N GLY A 117 -6.58 -24.51 -11.06
CA GLY A 117 -7.10 -25.89 -11.12
C GLY A 117 -8.12 -26.25 -10.04
N ASP A 118 -8.40 -25.34 -9.11
CA ASP A 118 -9.44 -25.44 -8.10
C ASP A 118 -10.53 -24.38 -8.40
N PRO A 119 -11.83 -24.70 -8.37
CA PRO A 119 -12.90 -23.71 -8.50
C PRO A 119 -13.03 -22.75 -7.28
N GLY A 120 -12.30 -23.00 -6.20
CA GLY A 120 -12.32 -22.18 -4.99
C GLY A 120 -11.77 -20.75 -5.18
N TRP A 121 -11.97 -19.96 -4.13
CA TRP A 121 -11.49 -18.59 -4.02
C TRP A 121 -11.26 -18.20 -2.56
N GLU A 122 -10.35 -17.26 -2.33
CA GLU A 122 -10.09 -16.64 -1.05
C GLU A 122 -10.06 -15.12 -1.23
N VAL A 123 -10.68 -14.38 -0.32
CA VAL A 123 -10.73 -12.92 -0.39
C VAL A 123 -10.51 -12.32 0.98
N ARG A 124 -9.75 -11.22 1.02
CA ARG A 124 -9.73 -10.31 2.15
C ARG A 124 -10.21 -8.94 1.70
N TRP A 125 -10.98 -8.26 2.54
CA TRP A 125 -11.39 -6.89 2.27
C TRP A 125 -11.32 -6.02 3.51
N ARG A 126 -11.07 -4.73 3.29
CA ARG A 126 -10.97 -3.74 4.36
C ARG A 126 -11.62 -2.43 3.93
N PHE A 127 -12.49 -1.89 4.77
CA PHE A 127 -13.17 -0.62 4.45
C PHE A 127 -12.20 0.54 4.53
N PHE A 128 -12.24 1.41 3.53
CA PHE A 128 -11.43 2.62 3.50
C PHE A 128 -12.24 3.84 3.05
N GLY A 129 -11.62 5.00 3.16
CA GLY A 129 -12.12 6.28 2.69
C GLY A 129 -10.97 7.23 2.45
N GLU A 130 -11.25 8.48 2.13
CA GLU A 130 -10.25 9.49 1.83
C GLU A 130 -10.49 10.76 2.63
N THR A 131 -9.41 11.46 2.95
CA THR A 131 -9.45 12.82 3.47
C THR A 131 -9.82 13.81 2.36
N PRO A 132 -10.27 15.04 2.68
CA PRO A 132 -10.50 16.07 1.66
C PRO A 132 -9.28 16.42 0.80
N ALA A 133 -8.07 16.05 1.26
CA ALA A 133 -6.81 16.24 0.54
C ALA A 133 -6.42 15.04 -0.35
N GLY A 134 -7.25 14.01 -0.44
CA GLY A 134 -7.02 12.84 -1.29
C GLY A 134 -6.18 11.72 -0.66
N VAL A 135 -5.78 11.83 0.61
CA VAL A 135 -5.03 10.76 1.29
C VAL A 135 -5.99 9.74 1.89
N GLY A 136 -5.73 8.44 1.67
CA GLY A 136 -6.61 7.37 2.14
C GLY A 136 -6.48 7.04 3.62
N THR A 137 -7.56 6.46 4.16
CA THR A 137 -7.73 6.12 5.57
C THR A 137 -8.43 4.78 5.73
N TRP A 138 -7.98 3.97 6.69
CA TRP A 138 -8.60 2.67 7.00
C TRP A 138 -9.68 2.81 8.07
N HIS A 139 -10.86 2.22 7.84
CA HIS A 139 -12.02 2.32 8.74
C HIS A 139 -12.40 1.00 9.42
N SER A 140 -11.70 -0.09 9.13
CA SER A 140 -11.95 -1.40 9.73
C SER A 140 -10.65 -2.20 9.84
N ASP A 141 -10.73 -3.38 10.45
CA ASP A 141 -9.74 -4.43 10.25
C ASP A 141 -10.01 -5.17 8.92
N TRP A 142 -9.08 -6.06 8.55
CA TRP A 142 -9.28 -6.97 7.45
C TRP A 142 -10.37 -7.99 7.80
N HIS A 143 -11.35 -8.11 6.92
CA HIS A 143 -12.33 -9.17 6.89
C HIS A 143 -11.90 -10.24 5.90
N GLU A 144 -12.32 -11.48 6.13
CA GLU A 144 -11.88 -12.63 5.33
C GLU A 144 -13.08 -13.52 4.97
N ALA A 145 -13.06 -14.06 3.76
CA ALA A 145 -13.99 -15.10 3.33
C ALA A 145 -13.30 -16.03 2.33
N ARG A 146 -13.84 -17.25 2.22
CA ARG A 146 -13.41 -18.25 1.24
C ARG A 146 -14.60 -19.07 0.79
N GLY A 147 -14.56 -19.53 -0.45
CA GLY A 147 -15.56 -20.43 -1.05
C GLY A 147 -14.89 -21.58 -1.79
N LEU A 148 -15.62 -22.68 -1.93
CA LEU A 148 -15.16 -23.85 -2.68
C LEU A 148 -15.64 -23.81 -4.13
N ALA A 149 -16.63 -22.96 -4.44
CA ALA A 149 -17.13 -22.75 -5.78
C ALA A 149 -17.55 -21.29 -6.00
N ILE A 150 -17.79 -20.94 -7.28
CA ILE A 150 -18.24 -19.61 -7.71
C ILE A 150 -19.59 -19.25 -7.07
N GLU A 151 -20.48 -20.23 -6.91
CA GLU A 151 -21.81 -20.04 -6.32
C GLU A 151 -21.76 -19.67 -4.83
N ASP A 152 -20.64 -19.93 -4.15
CA ASP A 152 -20.44 -19.55 -2.75
C ASP A 152 -20.10 -18.06 -2.60
N ALA A 153 -19.71 -17.38 -3.70
CA ALA A 153 -19.27 -15.99 -3.65
C ALA A 153 -20.43 -15.04 -3.33
N PRO A 154 -20.21 -14.03 -2.46
CA PRO A 154 -21.21 -13.01 -2.21
C PRO A 154 -21.46 -12.20 -3.48
N ALA A 155 -22.68 -11.70 -3.66
CA ALA A 155 -23.10 -11.03 -4.90
C ALA A 155 -22.17 -9.90 -5.38
N TRP A 156 -21.51 -9.19 -4.47
CA TRP A 156 -20.59 -8.10 -4.79
C TRP A 156 -19.22 -8.58 -5.34
N LEU A 157 -18.90 -9.87 -5.17
CA LEU A 157 -17.64 -10.49 -5.60
C LEU A 157 -17.82 -11.41 -6.83
N VAL A 158 -19.06 -11.80 -7.15
CA VAL A 158 -19.36 -12.79 -8.21
C VAL A 158 -18.66 -12.46 -9.53
N ASP A 159 -18.68 -11.20 -9.96
CA ASP A 159 -18.10 -10.79 -11.24
C ASP A 159 -16.57 -10.94 -11.28
N TRP A 160 -15.89 -10.92 -10.12
CA TRP A 160 -14.44 -11.16 -10.03
C TRP A 160 -14.05 -12.63 -9.97
N VAL A 161 -14.99 -13.53 -9.65
CA VAL A 161 -14.71 -14.96 -9.51
C VAL A 161 -15.29 -15.81 -10.64
N ASP A 162 -16.32 -15.31 -11.34
CA ASP A 162 -17.05 -16.06 -12.38
C ASP A 162 -16.29 -16.09 -13.70
N ASP A 163 -15.87 -17.28 -14.11
CA ASP A 163 -15.13 -17.54 -15.35
C ASP A 163 -15.85 -18.52 -16.29
N ARG A 164 -17.06 -19.01 -15.93
CA ARG A 164 -17.73 -20.19 -16.52
C ARG A 164 -18.08 -20.09 -18.02
N ARG A 165 -17.75 -18.97 -18.67
CA ARG A 165 -18.05 -18.69 -20.08
C ARG A 165 -16.85 -18.20 -20.89
N ALA A 166 -15.70 -17.99 -20.26
CA ALA A 166 -14.49 -17.54 -20.94
C ALA A 166 -13.51 -18.71 -21.05
N GLU A 167 -13.14 -19.06 -22.28
CA GLU A 167 -12.11 -20.06 -22.55
C GLU A 167 -10.88 -19.34 -23.08
N VAL A 168 -9.77 -19.43 -22.34
CA VAL A 168 -8.49 -18.83 -22.74
C VAL A 168 -7.79 -19.80 -23.70
N THR A 169 -7.84 -19.49 -25.00
CA THR A 169 -7.32 -20.36 -26.07
C THR A 169 -5.93 -19.97 -26.58
N GLY A 170 -5.37 -18.86 -26.07
CA GLY A 170 -4.01 -18.40 -26.35
C GLY A 170 -3.64 -17.21 -25.47
N GLN A 171 -2.38 -17.13 -25.06
CA GLN A 171 -1.85 -16.05 -24.24
C GLN A 171 -0.46 -15.66 -24.75
N GLN A 172 -0.22 -14.36 -24.86
CA GLN A 172 1.12 -13.79 -24.99
C GLN A 172 1.29 -12.76 -23.88
N LEU A 173 2.25 -12.98 -22.99
CA LEU A 173 2.60 -11.99 -21.97
C LEU A 173 3.57 -10.99 -22.61
N HIS A 174 3.10 -9.76 -22.76
CA HIS A 174 3.92 -8.64 -23.19
C HIS A 174 4.32 -7.83 -21.96
N GLU A 175 5.60 -7.91 -21.62
CA GLU A 175 6.20 -7.09 -20.58
C GLU A 175 6.58 -5.74 -21.20
N HIS A 176 6.09 -4.66 -20.61
CA HIS A 176 6.50 -3.31 -20.98
C HIS A 176 7.22 -2.70 -19.78
N PRO A 177 8.51 -2.34 -19.93
CA PRO A 177 9.16 -1.51 -18.93
C PRO A 177 8.54 -0.11 -19.01
N GLU A 178 7.63 0.19 -18.08
CA GLU A 178 7.19 1.57 -17.87
C GLU A 178 8.07 2.26 -16.84
N PRO A 179 8.37 3.56 -17.02
CA PRO A 179 9.11 4.32 -16.02
C PRO A 179 8.31 4.37 -14.71
N PRO A 180 8.98 4.37 -13.55
CA PRO A 180 8.29 4.41 -12.28
C PRO A 180 7.53 5.74 -12.10
N GLU A 181 6.32 5.67 -11.56
CA GLU A 181 5.51 6.84 -11.23
C GLU A 181 5.82 7.31 -9.80
N LEU A 182 6.77 8.24 -9.70
CA LEU A 182 7.27 8.72 -8.41
C LEU A 182 6.91 10.20 -8.21
N ASP A 183 6.02 10.48 -7.27
CA ASP A 183 5.75 11.83 -6.75
C ASP A 183 6.21 11.87 -5.29
N ILE A 184 7.46 12.30 -5.12
CA ILE A 184 8.16 12.40 -3.86
C ILE A 184 8.72 13.81 -3.73
N ARG A 185 8.51 14.42 -2.56
CA ARG A 185 9.13 15.71 -2.19
C ARG A 185 9.89 15.57 -0.90
N ALA A 186 10.99 16.29 -0.75
CA ALA A 186 11.76 16.27 0.48
C ALA A 186 12.13 17.69 0.93
N ALA A 187 12.21 17.88 2.25
CA ALA A 187 12.60 19.14 2.87
C ALA A 187 13.41 18.89 4.15
N ARG A 188 14.39 19.76 4.43
CA ARG A 188 15.11 19.77 5.71
C ARG A 188 14.40 20.72 6.67
N LEU A 189 14.06 20.23 7.86
CA LEU A 189 13.32 21.01 8.87
C LEU A 189 14.23 21.60 9.97
N GLY A 190 15.52 21.24 9.94
CA GLY A 190 16.52 21.63 10.96
C GLY A 190 16.74 20.52 11.99
N PRO A 191 17.68 20.72 12.94
CA PRO A 191 18.04 19.65 13.87
C PRO A 191 16.99 19.46 14.97
N LEU A 192 16.76 18.19 15.34
CA LEU A 192 16.00 17.82 16.53
C LEU A 192 16.97 17.55 17.69
N PRO A 193 16.89 18.28 18.82
CA PRO A 193 17.80 18.08 19.95
C PRO A 193 17.39 16.84 20.77
N LEU A 194 17.56 15.65 20.19
CA LEU A 194 17.23 14.38 20.84
C LEU A 194 18.49 13.68 21.33
N THR A 195 18.61 13.51 22.65
CA THR A 195 19.75 12.83 23.29
C THR A 195 19.43 11.41 23.75
N SER A 196 18.16 11.07 23.89
CA SER A 196 17.69 9.74 24.28
C SER A 196 17.54 8.82 23.08
N GLU A 197 17.77 7.52 23.24
CA GLU A 197 17.47 6.51 22.22
C GLU A 197 16.00 6.06 22.22
N ASP A 198 15.18 6.57 23.13
CA ASP A 198 13.76 6.22 23.23
C ASP A 198 13.00 6.70 21.97
N PRO A 199 12.38 5.80 21.19
CA PRO A 199 11.56 6.19 20.05
C PRO A 199 10.35 7.04 20.45
N ARG A 200 9.88 6.95 21.71
CA ARG A 200 8.78 7.78 22.21
C ARG A 200 9.12 9.25 22.27
N GLU A 201 10.33 9.59 22.72
CA GLU A 201 10.77 10.99 22.77
C GLU A 201 10.83 11.61 21.38
N LEU A 202 11.22 10.84 20.36
CA LEU A 202 11.17 11.29 18.97
C LEU A 202 9.74 11.54 18.51
N ALA A 203 8.81 10.62 18.77
CA ALA A 203 7.40 10.83 18.43
C ALA A 203 6.86 12.09 19.10
N GLU A 204 7.08 12.26 20.40
CA GLU A 204 6.61 13.44 21.15
C GLU A 204 7.22 14.74 20.59
N ALA A 205 8.51 14.73 20.22
CA ALA A 205 9.19 15.89 19.64
C ALA A 205 8.67 16.25 18.23
N LEU A 206 8.47 15.27 17.36
CA LEU A 206 7.89 15.48 16.03
C LEU A 206 6.47 16.08 16.12
N HIS A 207 5.67 15.53 17.02
CA HIS A 207 4.25 15.86 17.12
C HIS A 207 3.94 17.13 17.91
N ALA A 208 4.91 17.71 18.63
CA ALA A 208 4.75 18.96 19.36
C ALA A 208 4.25 20.12 18.46
N SER A 209 4.66 20.14 17.19
CA SER A 209 4.20 21.09 16.17
C SER A 209 3.40 20.45 15.04
N LEU A 210 3.75 19.22 14.64
CA LEU A 210 3.18 18.59 13.45
C LEU A 210 1.68 18.27 13.59
N ASP A 211 1.20 17.87 14.78
CA ASP A 211 -0.22 17.51 14.93
C ASP A 211 -1.14 18.69 14.61
N ARG A 212 -0.76 19.90 15.05
CA ARG A 212 -1.55 21.12 14.79
C ARG A 212 -1.50 21.50 13.32
N GLU A 213 -0.34 21.33 12.68
CA GLU A 213 -0.17 21.56 11.24
C GLU A 213 -1.08 20.63 10.45
N ILE A 214 -1.03 19.32 10.71
CA ILE A 214 -1.85 18.30 10.02
C ILE A 214 -3.34 18.58 10.22
N VAL A 215 -3.76 18.94 11.43
CA VAL A 215 -5.17 19.25 11.70
C VAL A 215 -5.64 20.51 10.96
N HIS A 216 -4.76 21.50 10.83
CA HIS A 216 -5.11 22.78 10.21
C HIS A 216 -5.08 22.72 8.67
N GLN A 217 -4.05 22.07 8.12
CA GLN A 217 -3.79 22.03 6.68
C GLN A 217 -4.33 20.77 6.02
N GLY A 218 -4.62 19.73 6.81
CA GLY A 218 -4.84 18.38 6.31
C GLY A 218 -3.50 17.66 6.08
N LEU A 219 -3.61 16.37 5.79
CA LEU A 219 -2.48 15.56 5.34
C LEU A 219 -2.73 15.24 3.87
N ASP A 220 -1.89 15.78 2.98
CA ASP A 220 -2.00 15.65 1.51
C ASP A 220 -0.97 14.68 0.91
N ALA A 221 -0.16 14.05 1.76
CA ALA A 221 0.80 13.01 1.41
C ALA A 221 1.09 12.11 2.62
N LEU A 222 1.59 10.90 2.37
CA LEU A 222 2.21 10.08 3.40
C LEU A 222 3.54 10.73 3.82
N LEU A 223 3.73 11.03 5.10
CA LEU A 223 4.94 11.71 5.56
C LEU A 223 5.93 10.73 6.18
N VAL A 224 7.18 10.76 5.73
CA VAL A 224 8.31 10.03 6.31
C VAL A 224 9.30 11.03 6.86
N PHE A 225 9.52 11.01 8.17
CA PHE A 225 10.51 11.84 8.84
C PHE A 225 11.76 11.02 9.11
N VAL A 226 12.92 11.52 8.72
CA VAL A 226 14.20 10.82 8.91
C VAL A 226 15.16 11.69 9.70
N LEU A 227 15.61 11.17 10.85
CA LEU A 227 16.63 11.79 11.68
C LEU A 227 18.00 11.23 11.30
N ARG A 228 18.80 12.07 10.65
CA ARG A 228 20.16 11.73 10.23
C ARG A 228 21.13 11.72 11.42
N ALA A 229 22.27 11.03 11.25
CA ALA A 229 23.28 10.90 12.30
C ALA A 229 23.98 12.21 12.69
N ASP A 230 23.96 13.21 11.80
CA ASP A 230 24.40 14.57 12.09
C ASP A 230 23.35 15.42 12.83
N GLY A 231 22.18 14.83 13.14
CA GLY A 231 21.08 15.46 13.85
C GLY A 231 20.07 16.18 12.96
N VAL A 232 20.28 16.24 11.64
CA VAL A 232 19.34 16.87 10.70
C VAL A 232 18.05 16.06 10.60
N LEU A 233 16.89 16.73 10.74
CA LEU A 233 15.59 16.16 10.43
C LEU A 233 15.20 16.47 8.99
N GLU A 234 14.89 15.42 8.24
CA GLU A 234 14.26 15.50 6.92
C GLU A 234 12.79 15.11 7.00
N ARG A 235 11.96 15.76 6.19
CA ARG A 235 10.57 15.40 5.90
C ARG A 235 10.48 15.00 4.44
N TRP A 236 9.98 13.81 4.19
CA TRP A 236 9.69 13.26 2.88
C TRP A 236 8.18 13.13 2.74
N GLU A 237 7.63 13.63 1.64
CA GLU A 237 6.21 13.55 1.29
C GLU A 237 6.07 12.58 0.14
N LEU A 238 5.42 11.44 0.38
CA LEU A 238 5.19 10.40 -0.61
C LEU A 238 3.73 10.48 -1.06
N ARG A 239 3.51 10.65 -2.37
CA ARG A 239 2.16 10.68 -2.98
C ARG A 239 1.96 9.58 -4.00
N ARG A 240 3.01 9.24 -4.74
CA ARG A 240 3.06 8.07 -5.64
C ARG A 240 4.45 7.46 -5.57
N ILE A 241 4.54 6.14 -5.44
CA ILE A 241 5.81 5.43 -5.32
C ILE A 241 5.87 4.19 -6.22
N GLU A 242 4.94 4.04 -7.16
CA GLU A 242 4.85 2.84 -7.98
C GLU A 242 6.10 2.67 -8.85
N PRO A 243 6.64 1.44 -9.00
CA PRO A 243 6.09 0.16 -8.52
C PRO A 243 6.61 -0.27 -7.13
N PHE A 244 7.28 0.61 -6.39
CA PHE A 244 7.94 0.25 -5.13
C PHE A 244 6.96 0.09 -3.97
N ASN A 245 7.26 -0.81 -3.04
CA ASN A 245 6.50 -0.88 -1.79
C ASN A 245 6.97 0.24 -0.82
N ILE A 246 6.08 0.63 0.11
CA ILE A 246 6.36 1.71 1.08
C ILE A 246 7.61 1.40 1.91
N ASP A 247 7.78 0.15 2.35
CA ASP A 247 8.91 -0.23 3.21
C ASP A 247 10.26 -0.10 2.49
N ASP A 248 10.35 -0.49 1.23
CA ASP A 248 11.54 -0.36 0.39
C ASP A 248 11.81 1.10 0.06
N MET A 249 10.77 1.90 -0.15
CA MET A 249 10.95 3.35 -0.28
C MET A 249 11.52 3.96 1.01
N ILE A 250 11.00 3.58 2.18
CA ILE A 250 11.53 4.05 3.47
C ILE A 250 12.98 3.57 3.67
N ARG A 251 13.29 2.30 3.36
CA ARG A 251 14.66 1.75 3.42
C ARG A 251 15.61 2.49 2.48
N ALA A 252 15.19 2.80 1.26
CA ALA A 252 15.96 3.59 0.31
C ALA A 252 16.24 5.00 0.85
N ILE A 253 15.22 5.67 1.41
CA ILE A 253 15.39 6.98 2.06
C ILE A 253 16.37 6.88 3.24
N CYS A 254 16.29 5.82 4.04
CA CYS A 254 17.20 5.59 5.17
C CYS A 254 18.63 5.28 4.72
N ALA A 255 18.81 4.58 3.60
CA ALA A 255 20.11 4.19 3.04
C ALA A 255 20.86 5.37 2.39
N HIS A 256 20.13 6.42 1.99
CA HIS A 256 20.70 7.60 1.34
C HIS A 256 21.81 8.29 2.17
N ALA A 257 21.69 8.28 3.50
CA ALA A 257 22.69 8.80 4.42
C ALA A 257 22.52 8.14 5.80
N PRO A 258 23.57 8.09 6.65
CA PRO A 258 23.48 7.49 7.98
C PRO A 258 22.28 7.99 8.78
N THR A 259 21.40 7.06 9.15
CA THR A 259 20.10 7.34 9.77
C THR A 259 20.09 6.81 11.20
N THR A 260 19.54 7.59 12.13
CA THR A 260 19.43 7.20 13.55
C THR A 260 18.01 6.86 13.94
N ALA A 261 17.03 7.45 13.28
CA ALA A 261 15.62 7.19 13.51
C ALA A 261 14.77 7.54 12.29
N VAL A 262 13.60 6.93 12.18
CA VAL A 262 12.60 7.22 11.15
C VAL A 262 11.21 7.19 11.75
N ALA A 263 10.31 8.04 11.27
CA ALA A 263 8.91 8.05 11.63
C ALA A 263 8.01 8.13 10.38
N LEU A 264 7.05 7.24 10.28
CA LEU A 264 5.99 7.25 9.27
C LEU A 264 4.73 7.86 9.88
N VAL A 265 4.18 8.90 9.26
CA VAL A 265 2.95 9.59 9.71
C VAL A 265 1.90 9.49 8.62
N HIS A 266 0.71 8.98 8.97
CA HIS A 266 -0.40 8.80 8.05
C HIS A 266 -1.74 9.04 8.74
N PRO A 267 -2.83 9.30 7.99
CA PRO A 267 -4.14 9.46 8.59
C PRO A 267 -4.71 8.06 8.89
N ALA A 268 -5.53 7.97 9.93
CA ALA A 268 -6.09 6.71 10.39
C ALA A 268 -7.47 6.92 11.03
N ASN A 269 -8.23 5.84 11.21
CA ASN A 269 -9.31 5.81 12.18
C ASN A 269 -8.81 5.13 13.46
N VAL A 270 -8.94 5.83 14.58
CA VAL A 270 -8.50 5.38 15.89
C VAL A 270 -9.72 4.90 16.68
N THR A 271 -9.71 3.62 17.04
CA THR A 271 -10.73 3.02 17.91
C THR A 271 -10.40 3.35 19.36
N LEU A 272 -11.28 4.10 20.01
CA LEU A 272 -11.19 4.45 21.42
C LEU A 272 -11.55 3.25 22.33
N PRO A 273 -11.14 3.26 23.61
CA PRO A 273 -11.52 2.21 24.56
C PRO A 273 -13.03 2.05 24.78
N ASP A 274 -13.82 3.07 24.46
CA ASP A 274 -15.29 3.03 24.52
C ASP A 274 -15.93 2.41 23.26
N GLY A 275 -15.11 1.94 22.31
CA GLY A 275 -15.52 1.31 21.06
C GLY A 275 -15.84 2.29 19.91
N ARG A 276 -15.80 3.60 20.14
CA ARG A 276 -16.00 4.58 19.06
C ARG A 276 -14.76 4.68 18.18
N ALA A 277 -14.96 4.70 16.87
CA ALA A 277 -13.93 5.06 15.91
C ALA A 277 -13.96 6.56 15.61
N LEU A 278 -12.83 7.24 15.75
CA LEU A 278 -12.66 8.65 15.39
C LEU A 278 -11.57 8.79 14.33
N PRO A 279 -11.62 9.80 13.45
CA PRO A 279 -10.48 10.14 12.63
C PRO A 279 -9.28 10.49 13.52
N GLY A 280 -8.08 10.27 13.02
CA GLY A 280 -6.86 10.52 13.78
C GLY A 280 -5.60 10.46 12.93
N ILE A 281 -4.48 10.67 13.61
CA ILE A 281 -3.14 10.61 13.04
C ILE A 281 -2.44 9.41 13.66
N ALA A 282 -2.01 8.47 12.81
CA ALA A 282 -1.17 7.36 13.22
C ALA A 282 0.28 7.67 12.93
N THR A 283 1.17 7.23 13.81
CA THR A 283 2.60 7.39 13.63
C THR A 283 3.36 6.17 14.10
N VAL A 284 4.21 5.66 13.22
CA VAL A 284 5.11 4.55 13.51
C VAL A 284 6.51 5.12 13.61
N VAL A 285 7.18 4.94 14.74
CA VAL A 285 8.56 5.44 14.94
C VAL A 285 9.49 4.27 15.19
N GLN A 286 10.58 4.19 14.43
CA GLN A 286 11.67 3.27 14.65
C GLN A 286 12.95 4.00 15.06
N ARG A 287 13.58 3.56 16.15
CA ARG A 287 14.88 4.05 16.63
C ARG A 287 15.59 2.98 17.44
N ALA A 288 16.92 2.87 17.28
CA ALA A 288 17.76 1.95 18.06
C ALA A 288 17.24 0.49 18.07
N GLY A 289 16.76 0.00 16.91
CA GLY A 289 16.20 -1.36 16.76
C GLY A 289 14.86 -1.60 17.45
N ARG A 290 14.22 -0.54 17.95
CA ARG A 290 12.91 -0.57 18.61
C ARG A 290 11.89 0.26 17.85
N GLN A 291 10.63 -0.09 17.99
CA GLN A 291 9.52 0.59 17.35
C GLN A 291 8.39 0.87 18.32
N ILE A 292 7.72 2.01 18.12
CA ILE A 292 6.46 2.34 18.79
C ILE A 292 5.41 2.72 17.76
N TYR A 293 4.16 2.58 18.20
CA TYR A 293 3.00 3.09 17.50
C TYR A 293 2.34 4.16 18.37
N ARG A 294 2.09 5.31 17.76
CA ARG A 294 1.33 6.42 18.33
C ARG A 294 0.04 6.57 17.53
N ALA A 295 -1.07 6.77 18.23
CA ALA A 295 -2.33 7.15 17.62
C ALA A 295 -2.89 8.39 18.32
N LEU A 296 -3.19 9.45 17.56
CA LEU A 296 -3.83 10.66 18.05
C LEU A 296 -5.25 10.75 17.50
N PRO A 297 -6.29 10.49 18.30
CA PRO A 297 -7.66 10.73 17.88
C PRO A 297 -7.98 12.22 17.80
N ILE A 298 -8.86 12.55 16.86
CA ILE A 298 -9.36 13.89 16.60
C ILE A 298 -10.88 13.84 16.73
N ASP A 299 -11.44 14.65 17.62
CA ASP A 299 -12.89 14.83 17.78
C ASP A 299 -13.36 15.93 16.80
N PRO A 300 -14.08 15.60 15.72
CA PRO A 300 -14.52 16.58 14.74
C PRO A 300 -15.70 17.38 15.32
N ARG A 301 -15.47 18.63 15.71
CA ARG A 301 -16.53 19.52 16.22
C ARG A 301 -16.84 20.67 15.26
N PRO A 302 -18.07 21.24 15.32
CA PRO A 302 -18.47 22.36 14.46
C PRO A 302 -17.63 23.64 14.66
N ASP A 303 -17.10 23.84 15.85
CA ASP A 303 -16.23 24.97 16.23
C ASP A 303 -14.74 24.73 15.96
N GLY A 304 -14.40 23.52 15.49
CA GLY A 304 -13.05 23.12 15.11
C GLY A 304 -12.67 21.75 15.69
N PRO A 305 -11.78 21.00 15.01
CA PRO A 305 -11.30 19.71 15.50
C PRO A 305 -10.59 19.84 16.85
N VAL A 306 -10.90 18.95 17.78
CA VAL A 306 -10.27 18.88 19.10
C VAL A 306 -9.34 17.67 19.17
N LEU A 307 -8.06 17.93 19.47
CA LEU A 307 -7.08 16.88 19.69
C LEU A 307 -7.33 16.19 21.04
N LEU A 308 -7.50 14.86 21.01
CA LEU A 308 -7.60 14.06 22.22
C LEU A 308 -6.20 13.69 22.74
N THR A 309 -6.14 12.94 23.85
CA THR A 309 -4.87 12.43 24.35
C THR A 309 -4.32 11.35 23.41
N PRO A 310 -3.06 11.44 22.96
CA PRO A 310 -2.47 10.40 22.15
C PRO A 310 -2.24 9.12 22.95
N PHE A 311 -2.39 7.99 22.29
CA PHE A 311 -2.05 6.67 22.82
C PHE A 311 -0.70 6.23 22.27
N PHE A 312 0.03 5.49 23.08
CA PHE A 312 1.29 4.87 22.71
C PHE A 312 1.22 3.38 23.04
N GLN A 313 1.66 2.56 22.11
CA GLN A 313 2.01 1.17 22.42
C GLN A 313 3.36 1.11 23.13
N GLU A 314 3.61 0.01 23.84
CA GLU A 314 4.94 -0.26 24.37
C GLU A 314 5.95 -0.44 23.24
N ALA A 315 7.20 -0.08 23.52
CA ALA A 315 8.26 -0.09 22.53
C ALA A 315 8.85 -1.50 22.37
N ASP A 316 8.58 -2.12 21.23
CA ASP A 316 8.95 -3.49 20.89
C ASP A 316 10.18 -3.55 19.98
N ARG A 317 10.83 -4.73 19.93
CA ARG A 317 11.95 -4.97 19.01
C ARG A 317 11.43 -5.19 17.59
N VAL A 318 12.13 -4.63 16.61
CA VAL A 318 11.79 -4.79 15.19
C VAL A 318 12.49 -6.02 14.62
N HIS A 319 11.74 -6.86 13.92
CA HIS A 319 12.28 -8.04 13.23
C HIS A 319 12.95 -7.67 11.90
N THR A 320 12.29 -6.82 11.10
CA THR A 320 12.80 -6.33 9.81
C THR A 320 12.86 -4.79 9.85
N PRO A 321 13.97 -4.21 10.33
CA PRO A 321 14.07 -2.77 10.51
C PRO A 321 14.09 -2.01 9.18
N TRP A 322 13.60 -0.77 9.16
CA TRP A 322 13.80 0.14 8.02
C TRP A 322 15.22 0.71 7.97
N ILE A 323 15.80 0.98 9.14
CA ILE A 323 17.18 1.46 9.28
C ILE A 323 18.14 0.29 9.16
N ASP A 324 19.27 0.49 8.48
CA ASP A 324 20.36 -0.47 8.27
C ASP A 324 19.98 -1.75 7.47
N THR A 325 18.73 -1.87 7.02
CA THR A 325 18.30 -2.91 6.08
C THR A 325 18.22 -2.30 4.68
N PRO A 326 18.93 -2.84 3.68
CA PRO A 326 18.82 -2.35 2.32
C PRO A 326 17.41 -2.58 1.77
N PRO A 327 16.93 -1.74 0.82
CA PRO A 327 15.71 -2.04 0.09
C PRO A 327 15.86 -3.35 -0.70
N SER A 328 14.75 -4.07 -0.87
CA SER A 328 14.73 -5.36 -1.59
C SER A 328 15.09 -5.21 -3.07
N VAL A 329 14.92 -4.00 -3.61
CA VAL A 329 15.30 -3.61 -4.97
C VAL A 329 16.16 -2.34 -4.94
N PRO A 330 17.12 -2.17 -5.85
CA PRO A 330 17.88 -0.93 -5.96
C PRO A 330 16.96 0.25 -6.26
N ILE A 331 16.94 1.26 -5.39
CA ILE A 331 16.23 2.52 -5.58
C ILE A 331 17.26 3.64 -5.43
N GLU A 332 17.55 4.33 -6.52
CA GLU A 332 18.47 5.47 -6.50
C GLU A 332 17.70 6.75 -6.19
N LEU A 333 17.98 7.33 -5.01
CA LEU A 333 17.44 8.64 -4.61
C LEU A 333 18.50 9.72 -4.82
N THR A 334 18.18 10.76 -5.59
CA THR A 334 19.07 11.90 -5.79
C THR A 334 19.15 12.75 -4.52
N PRO A 335 20.35 13.17 -4.07
CA PRO A 335 20.49 13.98 -2.86
C PRO A 335 19.78 15.32 -2.94
N LEU A 336 19.22 15.76 -1.81
CA LEU A 336 18.77 17.14 -1.60
C LEU A 336 19.95 18.10 -1.81
N LEU A 337 19.91 18.89 -2.90
CA LEU A 337 20.77 20.06 -3.07
C LEU A 337 20.25 21.19 -2.15
N ASP A 338 21.16 21.92 -1.52
CA ASP A 338 20.91 22.75 -0.33
C ASP A 338 19.89 23.92 -0.48
N ASP A 339 19.32 24.19 -1.66
CA ASP A 339 18.48 25.38 -1.88
C ASP A 339 17.18 25.09 -2.68
N GLY A 340 16.12 24.63 -1.99
CA GLY A 340 14.73 24.76 -2.47
C GLY A 340 13.85 23.50 -2.43
N PRO A 341 12.50 23.64 -2.48
CA PRO A 341 11.59 22.51 -2.59
C PRO A 341 11.83 21.79 -3.93
N THR A 342 12.21 20.52 -3.87
CA THR A 342 12.48 19.69 -5.04
C THR A 342 11.27 18.79 -5.34
N SER A 343 10.87 18.74 -6.60
CA SER A 343 10.05 17.69 -7.18
C SER A 343 10.98 16.72 -7.90
N TRP A 344 10.78 15.42 -7.73
CA TRP A 344 11.63 14.38 -8.30
C TRP A 344 10.90 13.51 -9.32
N THR A 345 11.67 12.96 -10.26
CA THR A 345 11.32 11.86 -11.15
C THR A 345 12.51 10.91 -11.15
N GLY A 346 12.32 9.66 -10.72
CA GLY A 346 13.40 8.66 -10.70
C GLY A 346 13.64 7.99 -12.03
N GLU A 347 14.88 7.56 -12.25
CA GLU A 347 15.22 6.60 -13.30
C GLU A 347 15.62 5.28 -12.63
N VAL A 348 15.09 4.16 -13.12
CA VAL A 348 15.57 2.81 -12.77
C VAL A 348 16.77 2.52 -13.67
N PRO A 349 17.94 2.11 -13.15
CA PRO A 349 19.05 1.70 -13.99
C PRO A 349 18.62 0.53 -14.89
N GLU A 350 18.82 0.64 -16.20
CA GLU A 350 18.69 -0.50 -17.11
C GLU A 350 19.68 -1.60 -16.66
N ALA A 351 19.14 -2.78 -16.34
CA ALA A 351 19.92 -3.96 -15.95
C ALA A 351 20.60 -4.64 -17.15
#